data_AF-A0A972S3P0-F1
#
_entry.id   AF-A0A972S3P0-F1
#
_cell.length_a   1.000
_cell.length_b   1.000
_cell.length_c   1.000
_cell.angle_alpha   90.00
_cell.angle_beta   90.00
_cell.angle_gamma   90.00
#
_symmetry.space_group_name_H-M   'P 1'
#
loop_
_entity.id
_entity.type
_entity.pdbx_description
1 polymer ?
#
loop_
_entity_poly.entity_id
_entity_poly.type
_entity_poly.pdbx_seq_one_letter_code
_entity_poly.pdbx_strand_id
1 'polypeptide(L)'
;LENTLRDELPPWELFLDSFMELSYKNSEKSRRLLKYILSKIDQYYRDTDEEIIDFSNVNIEHILPRNPKSWGLTKSQIKTYVNKLGNLTLLSTKINSKLQNKPISEKIEILKESNLPITKELVRTLEYNNLKWTEHEIMERQKQMARLAYEKIWKF
;
A
#
# COMPACT_ATOMS: atom_id res chain seq x y z
N LEU A 1 -10.30 22.56 -23.17
CA LEU A 1 -9.93 22.60 -21.75
C LEU A 1 -9.77 21.18 -21.18
N GLU A 2 -10.80 20.33 -21.13
CA GLU A 2 -10.63 18.89 -20.77
C GLU A 2 -9.65 18.14 -21.70
N ASN A 3 -9.78 18.28 -23.02
CA ASN A 3 -8.86 17.62 -23.96
C ASN A 3 -7.40 18.09 -23.86
N THR A 4 -7.17 19.33 -23.41
CA THR A 4 -5.82 19.91 -23.23
C THR A 4 -5.15 19.43 -21.95
N LEU A 5 -5.90 19.00 -20.92
CA LEU A 5 -5.34 18.47 -19.67
C LEU A 5 -5.03 16.97 -19.75
N ARG A 6 -5.72 16.22 -20.64
CA ARG A 6 -5.39 14.82 -20.92
C ARG A 6 -3.99 14.62 -21.49
N ASP A 7 -3.48 15.62 -22.21
CA ASP A 7 -2.13 15.60 -22.81
C ASP A 7 -1.01 15.88 -21.78
N GLU A 8 -1.34 16.19 -20.51
CA GLU A 8 -0.34 16.43 -19.46
C GLU A 8 0.07 15.16 -18.68
N LEU A 9 -0.67 14.06 -18.81
CA LEU A 9 -0.28 12.83 -18.15
C LEU A 9 0.92 12.20 -18.87
N PRO A 10 1.97 11.77 -18.13
CA PRO A 10 3.06 11.03 -18.73
C PRO A 10 2.52 9.75 -19.39
N PRO A 11 3.15 9.25 -20.47
CA PRO A 11 2.81 7.95 -21.03
C PRO A 11 2.81 6.86 -19.95
N TRP A 12 1.91 5.89 -20.08
CA TRP A 12 1.72 4.81 -19.09
C TRP A 12 3.04 4.17 -18.65
N GLU A 13 3.96 3.86 -19.57
CA GLU A 13 5.24 3.23 -19.23
C GLU A 13 6.11 4.13 -18.33
N LEU A 14 6.19 5.44 -18.62
CA LEU A 14 6.96 6.38 -17.81
C LEU A 14 6.32 6.57 -16.42
N PHE A 15 4.99 6.61 -16.36
CA PHE A 15 4.25 6.65 -15.10
C PHE A 15 4.52 5.38 -14.29
N LEU A 16 4.40 4.21 -14.91
CA LEU A 16 4.58 2.92 -14.29
C LEU A 16 5.99 2.80 -13.72
N ASP A 17 7.03 3.09 -14.50
CA ASP A 17 8.42 3.04 -14.06
C ASP A 17 8.64 3.92 -12.81
N SER A 18 8.14 5.16 -12.86
CA SER A 18 8.23 6.09 -11.73
C SER A 18 7.46 5.61 -10.50
N PHE A 19 6.28 5.01 -10.71
CA PHE A 19 5.42 4.49 -9.65
C PHE A 19 6.02 3.24 -9.00
N MET A 20 6.67 2.36 -9.78
CA MET A 20 7.34 1.16 -9.28
C MET A 20 8.57 1.47 -8.41
N GLU A 21 9.14 2.67 -8.54
CA GLU A 21 10.21 3.18 -7.67
C GLU A 21 9.72 3.70 -6.31
N LEU A 22 8.41 3.87 -6.13
CA LEU A 22 7.84 4.28 -4.85
C LEU A 22 8.18 3.27 -3.76
N SER A 23 8.85 3.80 -2.74
CA SER A 23 9.37 3.02 -1.61
C SER A 23 9.40 3.86 -0.34
N TYR A 24 9.18 3.20 0.78
CA TYR A 24 9.29 3.78 2.11
C TYR A 24 10.73 4.17 2.40
N LYS A 25 10.94 5.45 2.72
CA LYS A 25 12.20 6.00 3.21
C LYS A 25 11.97 6.65 4.57
N ASN A 26 12.99 6.65 5.43
CA ASN A 26 12.94 7.29 6.75
C ASN A 26 12.95 8.84 6.68
N SER A 27 12.37 9.45 5.65
CA SER A 27 12.20 10.90 5.52
C SER A 27 10.73 11.27 5.67
N GLU A 28 10.46 12.43 6.25
CA GLU A 28 9.08 12.93 6.38
C GLU A 28 8.39 13.10 5.02
N LYS A 29 9.12 13.65 4.03
CA LYS A 29 8.63 13.82 2.66
C LYS A 29 8.15 12.50 2.04
N SER A 30 8.96 11.43 2.14
CA SER A 30 8.58 10.10 1.64
C SER A 30 7.36 9.56 2.37
N ARG A 31 7.31 9.65 3.70
CA ARG A 31 6.16 9.18 4.49
C ARG A 31 4.88 9.92 4.13
N ARG A 32 4.94 11.24 3.96
CA ARG A 32 3.77 12.06 3.55
C ARG A 32 3.28 11.68 2.16
N LEU A 33 4.20 11.50 1.20
CA LEU A 33 3.85 11.06 -0.15
C LEU A 33 3.16 9.70 -0.15
N LEU A 34 3.74 8.69 0.53
CA LEU A 34 3.14 7.36 0.55
C LEU A 34 1.81 7.32 1.30
N LYS A 35 1.67 8.07 2.41
CA LYS A 35 0.37 8.24 3.10
C LYS A 35 -0.68 8.82 2.16
N TYR A 36 -0.32 9.86 1.40
CA TYR A 36 -1.21 10.47 0.42
C TYR A 36 -1.65 9.48 -0.65
N ILE A 37 -0.71 8.76 -1.27
CA ILE A 37 -1.02 7.78 -2.32
C ILE A 37 -1.93 6.68 -1.77
N LEU A 38 -1.58 6.09 -0.62
CA LEU A 38 -2.41 5.07 0.03
C LEU A 38 -3.81 5.60 0.40
N SER A 39 -3.91 6.85 0.86
CA SER A 39 -5.23 7.45 1.17
C SER A 39 -6.08 7.70 -0.07
N LYS A 40 -5.47 8.00 -1.21
CA LYS A 40 -6.20 8.19 -2.47
C LYS A 40 -6.72 6.87 -3.02
N ILE A 41 -5.93 5.81 -2.88
CA ILE A 41 -6.37 4.45 -3.20
C ILE A 41 -7.48 4.01 -2.24
N ASP A 42 -7.36 4.30 -0.95
CA ASP A 42 -8.41 4.02 0.02
C ASP A 42 -9.71 4.76 -0.31
N GLN A 43 -9.63 6.05 -0.65
CA GLN A 43 -10.75 6.88 -1.07
C GLN A 43 -11.46 6.29 -2.30
N TYR A 44 -10.71 5.79 -3.29
CA TYR A 44 -11.31 5.16 -4.47
C TYR A 44 -12.22 3.96 -4.14
N TYR A 45 -11.92 3.22 -3.07
CA TYR A 45 -12.71 2.06 -2.64
C TYR A 45 -13.85 2.42 -1.68
N ARG A 46 -14.05 3.71 -1.36
CA ARG A 46 -15.18 4.15 -0.53
C ARG A 46 -16.41 4.34 -1.39
N ASP A 47 -17.57 4.15 -0.77
CA ASP A 47 -18.87 4.42 -1.40
C ASP A 47 -19.18 5.93 -1.43
N THR A 48 -18.56 6.72 -0.54
CA THR A 48 -18.77 8.16 -0.41
C THR A 48 -17.44 8.91 -0.24
N ASP A 49 -17.44 10.18 -0.63
CA ASP A 49 -16.32 11.12 -0.44
C ASP A 49 -16.39 11.89 0.90
N GLU A 50 -17.40 11.61 1.74
CA GLU A 50 -17.61 12.31 3.02
C GLU A 50 -16.59 11.88 4.09
N GLU A 51 -15.98 10.70 3.92
CA GLU A 51 -15.02 10.14 4.85
C GLU A 51 -13.58 10.37 4.38
N ILE A 52 -12.81 11.12 5.17
CA ILE A 52 -11.40 11.42 4.90
C ILE A 52 -10.53 10.76 5.97
N ILE A 53 -9.42 10.15 5.54
CA ILE A 53 -8.43 9.62 6.48
C ILE A 53 -7.73 10.77 7.22
N ASP A 54 -7.85 10.79 8.53
CA ASP A 54 -7.03 11.63 9.39
C ASP A 54 -5.60 11.07 9.51
N PHE A 55 -4.64 11.77 8.88
CA PHE A 55 -3.23 11.38 8.85
C PHE A 55 -2.54 11.38 10.22
N SER A 56 -3.11 12.06 11.23
CA SER A 56 -2.59 12.06 12.60
C SER A 56 -2.88 10.76 13.34
N ASN A 57 -3.94 10.05 12.93
CA ASN A 57 -4.44 8.86 13.59
C ASN A 57 -4.10 7.54 12.88
N VAL A 58 -3.47 7.62 11.70
CA VAL A 58 -3.01 6.45 10.93
C VAL A 58 -1.50 6.38 10.77
N ASN A 59 -0.99 5.17 10.64
CA ASN A 59 0.40 4.85 10.33
C ASN A 59 0.49 4.05 9.04
N ILE A 60 1.65 4.16 8.39
CA ILE A 60 2.04 3.22 7.34
C ILE A 60 2.51 1.94 8.05
N GLU A 61 1.90 0.82 7.72
CA GLU A 61 2.30 -0.50 8.19
C GLU A 61 2.96 -1.32 7.08
N HIS A 62 4.01 -2.04 7.44
CA HIS A 62 4.68 -3.02 6.58
C HIS A 62 4.08 -4.41 6.78
N ILE A 63 3.46 -4.99 5.75
CA ILE A 63 2.84 -6.32 5.87
C ILE A 63 3.90 -7.38 6.13
N LEU A 64 4.86 -7.54 5.20
CA LEU A 64 6.14 -8.18 5.48
C LEU A 64 6.99 -7.21 6.33
N PRO A 65 7.29 -7.53 7.61
CA PRO A 65 8.03 -6.63 8.47
C PRO A 65 9.49 -6.48 8.04
N ARG A 66 10.06 -5.29 8.30
CA ARG A 66 11.50 -5.01 8.11
C ARG A 66 12.42 -5.91 8.96
N ASN A 67 11.88 -6.52 10.01
CA ASN A 67 12.53 -7.60 10.75
C ASN A 67 11.76 -8.91 10.51
N PRO A 68 12.11 -9.70 9.47
CA PRO A 68 11.30 -10.81 9.00
C PRO A 68 11.63 -12.15 9.67
N LYS A 69 12.23 -12.14 10.87
CA LYS A 69 12.63 -13.38 11.57
C LYS A 69 11.47 -14.34 11.77
N SER A 70 10.30 -13.83 12.12
CA SER A 70 9.05 -14.59 12.28
C SER A 70 8.48 -15.14 10.96
N TRP A 71 8.99 -14.67 9.83
CA TRP A 71 8.63 -15.13 8.48
C TRP A 71 9.65 -16.11 7.91
N GLY A 72 10.67 -16.52 8.70
CA GLY A 72 11.72 -17.43 8.24
C GLY A 72 12.65 -16.82 7.17
N LEU A 73 12.64 -15.49 7.03
CA LEU A 73 13.46 -14.77 6.06
C LEU A 73 14.54 -13.94 6.77
N THR A 74 15.52 -13.51 5.99
CA THR A 74 16.58 -12.60 6.41
C THR A 74 16.38 -11.20 5.83
N LYS A 75 16.96 -10.19 6.48
CA LYS A 75 16.94 -8.82 5.97
C LYS A 75 17.57 -8.69 4.56
N SER A 76 18.54 -9.55 4.23
CA SER A 76 19.20 -9.54 2.92
C SER A 76 18.25 -10.03 1.82
N GLN A 77 17.49 -11.09 2.08
CA GLN A 77 16.53 -11.66 1.12
C GLN A 77 15.46 -10.64 0.73
N ILE A 78 15.02 -9.80 1.67
CA ILE A 78 13.89 -8.90 1.47
C ILE A 78 14.29 -7.47 1.10
N LYS A 79 15.59 -7.20 1.00
CA LYS A 79 16.16 -5.84 0.94
C LYS A 79 15.60 -5.00 -0.21
N THR A 80 15.36 -5.63 -1.37
CA THR A 80 14.92 -4.97 -2.61
C THR A 80 13.44 -4.60 -2.60
N TYR A 81 12.60 -5.33 -1.87
CA TYR A 81 11.14 -5.24 -2.00
C TYR A 81 10.39 -4.93 -0.70
N VAL A 82 11.01 -5.09 0.49
CA VAL A 82 10.30 -4.85 1.78
C VAL A 82 9.75 -3.42 1.91
N ASN A 83 10.42 -2.44 1.32
CA ASN A 83 9.99 -1.04 1.41
C ASN A 83 9.10 -0.61 0.23
N LYS A 84 8.84 -1.47 -0.75
CA LYS A 84 8.00 -1.14 -1.91
C LYS A 84 6.58 -0.83 -1.47
N LEU A 85 5.93 0.14 -2.12
CA LEU A 85 4.57 0.59 -1.80
C LEU A 85 3.56 -0.56 -1.75
N GLY A 86 3.71 -1.57 -2.61
CA GLY A 86 2.85 -2.75 -2.60
C GLY A 86 2.87 -3.53 -1.29
N ASN A 87 3.93 -3.43 -0.48
CA ASN A 87 4.02 -4.05 0.86
C ASN A 87 3.43 -3.18 1.98
N LEU A 88 2.85 -2.02 1.65
CA LEU A 88 2.41 -1.03 2.62
C LEU A 88 0.88 -0.93 2.66
N THR A 89 0.34 -0.64 3.83
CA THR A 89 -1.05 -0.21 3.99
C THR A 89 -1.17 0.87 5.07
N LEU A 90 -2.36 1.45 5.22
CA LEU A 90 -2.70 2.33 6.33
C LEU A 90 -3.43 1.57 7.43
N LEU A 91 -3.07 1.84 8.68
CA LEU A 91 -3.74 1.32 9.87
C LEU A 91 -3.86 2.40 10.93
N SER A 92 -4.92 2.35 11.74
CA SER A 92 -4.99 3.19 12.94
C SER A 92 -3.86 2.84 13.91
N THR A 93 -3.42 3.81 14.72
CA THR A 93 -2.39 3.56 15.75
C THR A 93 -2.75 2.40 16.67
N LYS A 94 -4.04 2.25 17.01
CA LYS A 94 -4.56 1.17 17.86
C LYS A 94 -4.43 -0.22 17.22
N ILE A 95 -4.73 -0.35 15.93
CA ILE A 95 -4.59 -1.63 15.23
C ILE A 95 -3.12 -1.92 14.99
N ASN A 96 -2.36 -0.91 14.52
CA ASN A 96 -0.94 -1.05 14.20
C ASN A 96 -0.10 -1.57 15.38
N SER A 97 -0.39 -1.14 16.61
CA SER A 97 0.35 -1.58 17.81
C SER A 97 0.21 -3.07 18.10
N LYS A 98 -0.85 -3.74 17.60
CA LYS A 98 -1.08 -5.18 17.77
C LYS A 98 -0.29 -6.05 16.78
N LEU A 99 0.04 -5.54 15.58
CA LEU A 99 0.64 -6.36 14.51
C LEU A 99 2.10 -6.70 14.78
N GLN A 100 2.91 -5.72 15.19
CA GLN A 100 4.36 -5.88 15.41
C GLN A 100 5.05 -6.70 14.29
N ASN A 101 5.95 -7.62 14.66
CA ASN A 101 6.59 -8.55 13.73
C ASN A 101 5.87 -9.91 13.71
N LYS A 102 4.53 -9.95 13.85
CA LYS A 102 3.80 -11.22 13.81
C LYS A 102 3.91 -11.91 12.44
N PRO A 103 3.78 -13.25 12.39
CA PRO A 103 3.67 -13.98 11.13
C PRO A 103 2.40 -13.57 10.38
N ILE A 104 2.36 -13.84 9.07
CA ILE A 104 1.26 -13.41 8.20
C ILE A 104 -0.11 -13.94 8.64
N SER A 105 -0.16 -15.18 9.14
CA SER A 105 -1.37 -15.84 9.62
C SER A 105 -2.00 -15.15 10.84
N GLU A 106 -1.18 -14.52 11.70
CA GLU A 106 -1.68 -13.71 12.81
C GLU A 106 -1.98 -12.28 12.36
N LYS A 107 -1.16 -11.71 11.47
CA LYS A 107 -1.37 -10.35 10.96
C LYS A 107 -2.73 -10.24 10.28
N ILE A 108 -3.13 -11.23 9.47
CA ILE A 108 -4.37 -11.14 8.70
C ILE A 108 -5.61 -11.02 9.59
N GLU A 109 -5.67 -11.76 10.70
CA GLU A 109 -6.78 -11.68 11.65
C GLU A 109 -6.88 -10.30 12.31
N ILE A 110 -5.74 -9.65 12.57
CA ILE A 110 -5.71 -8.28 13.11
C ILE A 110 -6.04 -7.24 12.04
N LEU A 111 -5.58 -7.45 10.80
CA LEU A 111 -5.88 -6.54 9.67
C LEU A 111 -7.39 -6.49 9.37
N LYS A 112 -8.13 -7.58 9.61
CA LYS A 112 -9.60 -7.63 9.50
C LYS A 112 -10.32 -6.65 10.43
N GLU A 113 -9.70 -6.22 11.53
CA GLU A 113 -10.26 -5.19 12.41
C GLU A 113 -10.28 -3.79 11.75
N SER A 114 -9.55 -3.57 10.66
CA SER A 114 -9.47 -2.28 10.00
C SER A 114 -10.74 -1.95 9.23
N ASN A 115 -11.27 -0.75 9.45
CA ASN A 115 -12.37 -0.23 8.65
C ASN A 115 -11.94 0.35 7.30
N LEU A 116 -10.64 0.62 7.11
CA LEU A 116 -10.10 1.23 5.90
C LEU A 116 -10.25 0.28 4.69
N PRO A 117 -10.98 0.68 3.63
CA PRO A 117 -11.17 -0.13 2.42
C PRO A 117 -9.88 -0.67 1.80
N ILE A 118 -8.79 0.11 1.75
CA ILE A 118 -7.50 -0.36 1.20
C ILE A 118 -6.94 -1.57 1.97
N THR A 119 -7.16 -1.61 3.28
CA THR A 119 -6.72 -2.71 4.13
C THR A 119 -7.67 -3.92 4.01
N LYS A 120 -8.98 -3.68 3.86
CA LYS A 120 -9.95 -4.76 3.59
C LYS A 120 -9.68 -5.43 2.24
N GLU A 121 -9.38 -4.65 1.21
CA GLU A 121 -8.97 -5.16 -0.10
C GLU A 121 -7.71 -6.03 0.02
N LEU A 122 -6.67 -5.53 0.69
CA LEU A 122 -5.44 -6.28 0.93
C LEU A 122 -5.70 -7.61 1.63
N VAL A 123 -6.55 -7.64 2.66
CA VAL A 123 -6.93 -8.88 3.35
C VAL A 123 -7.55 -9.88 2.38
N ARG A 124 -8.52 -9.45 1.55
CA ARG A 124 -9.14 -10.32 0.54
C ARG A 124 -8.10 -10.87 -0.44
N THR A 125 -7.16 -10.03 -0.88
CA THR A 125 -6.06 -10.44 -1.77
C THR A 125 -5.12 -11.45 -1.11
N LEU A 126 -4.82 -11.28 0.19
CA LEU A 126 -4.02 -12.24 0.96
C LEU A 126 -4.74 -13.58 1.13
N GLU A 127 -6.03 -13.56 1.47
CA GLU A 127 -6.86 -14.78 1.62
C GLU A 127 -6.97 -15.53 0.30
N TYR A 128 -7.25 -14.82 -0.79
CA TYR A 128 -7.31 -15.39 -2.13
C TYR A 128 -6.01 -16.10 -2.54
N ASN A 129 -4.87 -15.53 -2.13
CA ASN A 129 -3.54 -16.07 -2.42
C ASN A 129 -3.02 -17.06 -1.36
N ASN A 130 -3.89 -17.65 -0.53
CA ASN A 130 -3.50 -18.59 0.54
C ASN A 130 -2.40 -18.04 1.46
N LEU A 131 -2.48 -16.76 1.81
CA LEU A 131 -1.51 -16.03 2.63
C LEU A 131 -0.09 -15.98 2.03
N LYS A 132 0.05 -16.22 0.72
CA LYS A 132 1.33 -16.04 0.04
C LYS A 132 1.63 -14.55 -0.13
N TRP A 133 2.80 -14.12 0.36
CA TRP A 133 3.22 -12.73 0.30
C TRP A 133 4.73 -12.60 0.06
N THR A 134 5.14 -12.83 -1.18
CA THR A 134 6.53 -12.77 -1.63
C THR A 134 6.82 -11.48 -2.39
N GLU A 135 8.04 -11.33 -2.90
CA GLU A 135 8.39 -10.24 -3.81
C GLU A 135 7.41 -10.12 -4.98
N HIS A 136 7.00 -11.26 -5.56
CA HIS A 136 6.06 -11.29 -6.68
C HIS A 136 4.71 -10.63 -6.31
N GLU A 137 4.07 -11.05 -5.22
CA GLU A 137 2.77 -10.50 -4.81
C GLU A 137 2.87 -9.02 -4.41
N ILE A 138 3.99 -8.61 -3.79
CA ILE A 138 4.25 -7.21 -3.44
C ILE A 138 4.37 -6.34 -4.69
N MET A 139 5.14 -6.79 -5.68
CA MET A 139 5.37 -6.04 -6.92
C MET A 139 4.09 -5.99 -7.77
N GLU A 140 3.35 -7.09 -7.84
CA GLU A 140 2.08 -7.15 -8.56
C GLU A 140 1.03 -6.23 -7.92
N ARG A 141 0.91 -6.21 -6.60
CA ARG A 141 0.03 -5.24 -5.92
C ARG A 141 0.43 -3.80 -6.22
N GLN A 142 1.72 -3.47 -6.22
CA GLN A 142 2.17 -2.12 -6.55
C GLN A 142 1.84 -1.74 -8.01
N LYS A 143 1.97 -2.68 -8.94
CA LYS A 143 1.58 -2.48 -10.34
C LYS A 143 0.06 -2.26 -10.49
N GLN A 144 -0.74 -2.99 -9.73
CA GLN A 144 -2.20 -2.79 -9.70
C GLN A 144 -2.57 -1.41 -9.12
N MET A 145 -1.88 -0.97 -8.07
CA MET A 145 -2.02 0.39 -7.55
C MET A 145 -1.64 1.44 -8.58
N ALA A 146 -0.57 1.22 -9.36
CA ALA A 146 -0.17 2.13 -10.44
C ALA A 146 -1.27 2.24 -11.49
N ARG A 147 -1.82 1.10 -11.93
CA ARG A 147 -2.91 1.07 -12.92
C ARG A 147 -4.14 1.81 -12.39
N LEU A 148 -4.54 1.53 -11.16
CA LEU A 148 -5.67 2.20 -10.53
C LEU A 148 -5.44 3.72 -10.45
N ALA A 149 -4.25 4.12 -10.03
CA ALA A 149 -3.89 5.51 -9.88
C ALA A 149 -3.95 6.27 -11.22
N TYR A 150 -3.39 5.67 -12.28
CA TYR A 150 -3.36 6.24 -13.62
C TYR A 150 -4.75 6.30 -14.27
N GLU A 151 -5.53 5.23 -14.19
CA GLU A 151 -6.78 5.11 -14.95
C GLU A 151 -7.99 5.71 -14.25
N LYS A 152 -7.97 5.80 -12.90
CA LYS A 152 -9.15 6.13 -12.09
C LYS A 152 -8.95 7.30 -11.14
N ILE A 153 -7.80 7.38 -10.44
CA ILE A 153 -7.61 8.34 -9.34
C ILE A 153 -7.11 9.70 -9.85
N TRP A 154 -6.08 9.71 -10.68
CA TRP A 154 -5.46 10.93 -11.21
C TRP A 154 -5.76 11.11 -12.70
N LYS A 155 -6.98 10.76 -13.08
CA LYS A 155 -7.50 11.02 -14.41
C LYS A 155 -8.13 12.42 -14.41
N PHE A 156 -7.67 13.26 -15.33
CA PHE A 156 -8.25 14.58 -15.62
C PHE A 156 -9.09 14.53 -16.90
#